data_AF-A0A2F0AU28-F1
#
_entry.id   AF-A0A2F0AU28-F1
#
_cell.length_a   1.000
_cell.length_b   1.000
_cell.length_c   1.000
_cell.angle_alpha   90.00
_cell.angle_beta   90.00
_cell.angle_gamma   90.00
#
_symmetry.space_group_name_H-M   'P 1'
#
loop_
_entity.id
_entity.type
_entity.pdbx_description
1 polymer ?
#
loop_
_entity_poly.entity_id
_entity_poly.type
_entity_poly.pdbx_seq_one_letter_code
_entity_poly.pdbx_strand_id
1 'polypeptide(L)'
;MSRLNDEHSKDDFDSMDAIKRQLDLIAGQIIEMNENIEAIRPLKPRFRIVSSSRLKAERTLTEKNATDALNHAAAFIGYFEGIPARGAFQKRTKAIQHRNTSRTVFDVLEYVRWVLSQILAVVCTYRDRTPLVLFPGGQKKPGPMRTAQLCRGHLSRLDTMVGALAYRSAPNDEAKARVLQRYEP
;
A
#
# COMPACT_ATOMS: atom_id res chain seq x y z
N MET A 1 16.66 34.79 -39.60
CA MET A 1 16.80 33.39 -39.13
C MET A 1 16.37 33.34 -37.66
N SER A 2 15.09 33.12 -37.40
CA SER A 2 14.57 32.87 -36.05
C SER A 2 13.87 31.52 -36.08
N ARG A 3 14.48 30.50 -35.48
CA ARG A 3 13.82 29.21 -35.24
C ARG A 3 13.22 29.29 -33.85
N LEU A 4 11.90 29.43 -33.81
CA LEU A 4 11.08 29.24 -32.62
C LEU A 4 11.22 27.78 -32.17
N ASN A 5 11.81 27.58 -31.00
CA ASN A 5 11.72 26.34 -30.24
C ASN A 5 10.32 26.27 -29.62
N ASP A 6 9.36 25.72 -30.34
CA ASP A 6 8.12 25.17 -29.76
C ASP A 6 8.27 23.66 -29.64
N GLU A 7 9.07 23.23 -28.67
CA GLU A 7 8.96 21.91 -28.06
C GLU A 7 8.22 22.07 -26.74
N HIS A 8 6.92 22.35 -26.82
CA HIS A 8 5.97 22.09 -25.75
C HIS A 8 5.05 20.94 -26.17
N SER A 9 4.60 20.16 -25.20
CA SER A 9 3.52 19.17 -25.30
C SER A 9 3.85 17.78 -25.90
N LYS A 10 4.76 17.05 -25.24
CA LYS A 10 4.59 15.59 -25.06
C LYS A 10 4.64 15.10 -23.61
N ASP A 11 5.00 15.97 -22.66
CA ASP A 11 5.13 15.65 -21.23
C ASP A 11 3.95 16.13 -20.36
N ASP A 12 2.88 16.67 -20.96
CA ASP A 12 1.67 17.16 -20.26
C ASP A 12 0.69 16.04 -19.80
N PHE A 13 1.11 14.77 -19.81
CA PHE A 13 0.24 13.62 -19.53
C PHE A 13 0.20 13.15 -18.06
N ASP A 14 0.86 13.85 -17.14
CA ASP A 14 0.71 13.66 -15.68
C ASP A 14 0.05 14.89 -15.03
N SER A 15 -1.15 15.26 -15.50
CA SER A 15 -1.89 16.34 -14.84
C SER A 15 -2.14 16.01 -13.36
N MET A 16 -2.13 17.03 -12.50
CA MET A 16 -2.40 16.83 -11.06
C MET A 16 -3.77 16.18 -10.82
N ASP A 17 -4.73 16.38 -11.72
CA ASP A 17 -6.02 15.69 -11.72
C ASP A 17 -5.88 14.19 -12.03
N ALA A 18 -4.99 13.82 -12.95
CA ALA A 18 -4.71 12.41 -13.22
C ALA A 18 -4.07 11.72 -12.00
N ILE A 19 -3.20 12.43 -11.28
CA ILE A 19 -2.62 11.95 -10.02
C ILE A 19 -3.72 11.79 -8.97
N LYS A 20 -4.61 12.78 -8.79
CA LYS A 20 -5.75 12.68 -7.88
C LYS A 20 -6.64 11.48 -8.18
N ARG A 21 -6.95 11.21 -9.46
CA ARG A 21 -7.67 10.00 -9.86
C ARG A 21 -6.93 8.71 -9.47
N GLN A 22 -5.60 8.66 -9.56
CA GLN A 22 -4.87 7.49 -9.06
C GLN A 22 -4.92 7.38 -7.53
N LEU A 23 -4.89 8.50 -6.81
CA LEU A 23 -5.06 8.53 -5.35
C LEU A 23 -6.45 8.01 -4.95
N ASP A 24 -7.51 8.37 -5.69
CA ASP A 24 -8.86 7.82 -5.49
C ASP A 24 -8.89 6.30 -5.65
N LEU A 25 -8.28 5.79 -6.72
CA LEU A 25 -8.20 4.34 -6.97
C LEU A 25 -7.41 3.62 -5.88
N ILE A 26 -6.32 4.22 -5.38
CA ILE A 26 -5.56 3.68 -4.25
C ILE A 26 -6.41 3.66 -2.99
N ALA A 27 -7.12 4.74 -2.69
CA ALA A 27 -7.98 4.82 -1.52
C ALA A 27 -9.10 3.77 -1.56
N GLY A 28 -9.79 3.64 -2.69
CA GLY A 28 -10.82 2.62 -2.91
C GLY A 28 -10.28 1.21 -2.71
N GLN A 29 -9.13 0.91 -3.33
CA GLN A 29 -8.48 -0.39 -3.17
C GLN A 29 -8.10 -0.68 -1.70
N ILE A 30 -7.58 0.30 -0.97
CA ILE A 30 -7.23 0.12 0.45
C ILE A 30 -8.49 -0.12 1.30
N ILE A 31 -9.60 0.54 1.01
CA ILE A 31 -10.87 0.36 1.72
C ILE A 31 -11.36 -1.08 1.50
N GLU A 32 -11.43 -1.54 0.26
CA GLU A 32 -11.81 -2.91 -0.10
C GLU A 32 -10.90 -3.96 0.58
N MET A 33 -9.58 -3.76 0.54
CA MET A 33 -8.63 -4.64 1.23
C MET A 33 -8.88 -4.69 2.74
N ASN A 34 -9.18 -3.55 3.38
CA ASN A 34 -9.49 -3.52 4.81
C ASN A 34 -10.80 -4.26 5.12
N GLU A 35 -11.81 -4.13 4.27
CA GLU A 35 -13.08 -4.86 4.39
C GLU A 35 -12.87 -6.37 4.24
N ASN A 36 -12.05 -6.80 3.28
CA ASN A 36 -11.69 -8.20 3.09
C ASN A 36 -10.96 -8.77 4.32
N ILE A 37 -9.99 -8.02 4.87
CA ILE A 37 -9.28 -8.43 6.09
C ILE A 37 -10.23 -8.45 7.31
N GLU A 38 -11.14 -7.49 7.43
CA GLU A 38 -12.16 -7.50 8.49
C GLU A 38 -13.14 -8.67 8.34
N ALA A 39 -13.53 -9.02 7.13
CA ALA A 39 -14.44 -10.14 6.88
C ALA A 39 -13.84 -11.50 7.30
N ILE A 40 -12.51 -11.65 7.27
CA ILE A 40 -11.80 -12.84 7.75
C ILE A 40 -11.39 -12.74 9.23
N ARG A 41 -11.50 -11.55 9.85
CA ARG A 41 -11.16 -11.30 11.26
C ARG A 41 -11.97 -12.11 12.29
N PRO A 42 -13.25 -12.48 12.07
CA PRO A 42 -13.98 -13.37 12.98
C PRO A 42 -13.34 -14.76 13.16
N LEU A 43 -12.37 -15.13 12.30
CA LEU A 43 -11.58 -16.37 12.41
C LEU A 43 -10.40 -16.24 13.41
N LYS A 44 -10.21 -15.06 14.03
CA LYS A 44 -9.13 -14.65 14.96
C LYS A 44 -8.58 -15.74 15.90
N PRO A 45 -9.38 -16.38 16.78
CA PRO A 45 -8.82 -17.33 17.75
C PRO A 45 -8.39 -18.66 17.12
N ARG A 46 -8.63 -18.87 15.82
CA ARG A 46 -8.40 -20.16 15.15
C ARG A 46 -7.29 -20.15 14.11
N PHE A 47 -6.70 -18.99 13.78
CA PHE A 47 -5.54 -18.95 12.89
C PHE A 47 -4.29 -19.49 13.59
N ARG A 48 -3.65 -20.49 12.97
CA ARG A 48 -2.53 -21.23 13.58
C ARG A 48 -1.25 -20.38 13.63
N ILE A 49 -0.37 -20.72 14.57
CA ILE A 49 1.02 -20.23 14.61
C ILE A 49 1.70 -20.58 13.28
N VAL A 50 2.48 -19.64 12.75
CA VAL A 50 3.27 -19.80 11.52
C VAL A 50 4.50 -20.67 11.82
N SER A 51 4.30 -21.98 11.95
CA SER A 51 5.36 -22.91 12.38
C SER A 51 6.14 -23.54 11.22
N SER A 52 5.49 -23.80 10.08
CA SER A 52 6.13 -24.40 8.91
C SER A 52 7.05 -23.42 8.18
N SER A 53 8.16 -23.92 7.60
CA SER A 53 9.12 -23.11 6.84
C SER A 53 8.48 -22.35 5.70
N ARG A 54 7.53 -22.98 4.99
CA ARG A 54 6.76 -22.36 3.90
C ARG A 54 5.92 -21.19 4.38
N LEU A 55 5.13 -21.35 5.45
CA LEU A 55 4.29 -20.26 5.96
C LEU A 55 5.16 -19.13 6.55
N LYS A 56 6.33 -19.44 7.11
CA LYS A 56 7.30 -18.41 7.56
C LYS A 56 7.83 -17.58 6.39
N ALA A 57 8.11 -18.20 5.25
CA ALA A 57 8.53 -17.48 4.04
C ALA A 57 7.41 -16.60 3.48
N GLU A 58 6.19 -17.13 3.39
CA GLU A 58 5.00 -16.40 2.92
C GLU A 58 4.68 -15.20 3.84
N ARG A 59 4.75 -15.39 5.16
CA ARG A 59 4.69 -14.30 6.16
C ARG A 59 5.71 -13.20 5.85
N THR A 60 6.97 -13.59 5.82
CA THR A 60 8.11 -12.66 5.69
C THR A 60 8.02 -11.86 4.38
N LEU A 61 7.53 -12.50 3.32
CA LEU A 61 7.30 -11.86 2.03
C LEU A 61 6.09 -10.91 2.07
N THR A 62 5.00 -11.29 2.75
CA THR A 62 3.80 -10.46 2.91
C THR A 62 4.14 -9.18 3.67
N GLU A 63 4.85 -9.29 4.79
CA GLU A 63 5.29 -8.12 5.57
C GLU A 63 6.23 -7.21 4.78
N LYS A 64 7.12 -7.80 3.98
CA LYS A 64 8.00 -7.04 3.08
C LYS A 64 7.18 -6.25 2.06
N ASN A 65 6.21 -6.88 1.40
CA ASN A 65 5.35 -6.21 0.41
C ASN A 65 4.50 -5.10 1.05
N ALA A 66 4.01 -5.31 2.28
CA ALA A 66 3.34 -4.26 3.04
C ALA A 66 4.28 -3.08 3.33
N THR A 67 5.53 -3.35 3.77
CA THR A 67 6.54 -2.30 3.95
C THR A 67 6.84 -1.56 2.63
N ASP A 68 6.96 -2.29 1.52
CA ASP A 68 7.20 -1.72 0.21
C ASP A 68 6.02 -0.84 -0.26
N ALA A 69 4.78 -1.22 0.06
CA ALA A 69 3.60 -0.40 -0.17
C ALA A 69 3.64 0.91 0.66
N LEU A 70 4.03 0.82 1.94
CA LEU A 70 4.17 1.99 2.82
C LEU A 70 5.23 2.98 2.32
N ASN A 71 6.30 2.49 1.69
CA ASN A 71 7.33 3.34 1.11
C ASN A 71 6.81 4.23 -0.03
N HIS A 72 5.72 3.85 -0.71
CA HIS A 72 5.06 4.72 -1.69
C HIS A 72 4.35 5.90 -1.02
N ALA A 73 3.75 5.71 0.16
CA ALA A 73 3.21 6.81 0.95
C ALA A 73 4.31 7.80 1.35
N ALA A 74 5.48 7.30 1.77
CA ALA A 74 6.64 8.14 2.04
C ALA A 74 7.11 8.91 0.79
N ALA A 75 7.05 8.30 -0.39
CA ALA A 75 7.39 8.97 -1.65
C ALA A 75 6.39 10.08 -1.99
N PHE A 76 5.08 9.87 -1.81
CA PHE A 76 4.08 10.93 -1.97
C PHE A 76 4.36 12.14 -1.08
N ILE A 77 4.73 11.91 0.18
CA ILE A 77 5.17 12.99 1.07
C ILE A 77 6.42 13.69 0.51
N GLY A 78 7.37 12.93 -0.03
CA GLY A 78 8.55 13.50 -0.70
C GLY A 78 8.21 14.39 -1.91
N TYR A 79 7.15 14.06 -2.66
CA TYR A 79 6.69 14.85 -3.80
C TYR A 79 5.98 16.13 -3.38
N PHE A 80 5.08 16.07 -2.41
CA PHE A 80 4.13 17.15 -2.10
C PHE A 80 4.48 17.97 -0.85
N GLU A 81 5.42 17.50 -0.02
CA GLU A 81 5.87 18.17 1.21
C GLU A 81 7.41 18.20 1.36
N GLY A 82 8.13 17.55 0.44
CA GLY A 82 9.58 17.57 0.40
C GLY A 82 10.27 16.45 1.19
N ILE A 83 11.59 16.35 1.01
CA ILE A 83 12.43 15.29 1.58
C ILE A 83 12.43 15.29 3.12
N PRO A 84 12.45 16.43 3.83
CA PRO A 84 12.41 16.43 5.29
C PRO A 84 11.13 15.80 5.86
N ALA A 85 9.96 16.13 5.31
CA ALA A 85 8.68 15.57 5.73
C ALA A 85 8.63 14.05 5.49
N ARG A 86 9.14 13.59 4.34
CA ARG A 86 9.30 12.16 4.05
C ARG A 86 10.16 11.46 5.13
N GLY A 87 11.30 12.06 5.49
CA GLY A 87 12.19 11.51 6.52
C GLY A 87 11.52 11.43 7.89
N ALA A 88 10.77 12.47 8.28
CA ALA A 88 10.00 12.48 9.52
C ALA A 88 8.94 11.37 9.56
N PHE A 89 8.21 11.17 8.45
CA PHE A 89 7.24 10.08 8.33
C PHE A 89 7.90 8.70 8.45
N GLN A 90 9.02 8.47 7.76
CA GLN A 90 9.74 7.20 7.83
C GLN A 90 10.29 6.93 9.24
N LYS A 91 10.76 7.97 9.94
CA LYS A 91 11.21 7.87 11.33
C LYS A 91 10.06 7.55 12.29
N ARG A 92 8.87 8.12 12.07
CA ARG A 92 7.67 7.90 12.90
C ARG A 92 7.09 6.50 12.73
N THR A 93 6.95 6.05 11.49
CA THR A 93 6.26 4.78 11.20
C THR A 93 7.04 3.56 11.66
N LYS A 94 8.39 3.63 11.79
CA LYS A 94 9.22 2.53 12.32
C LYS A 94 8.86 1.17 11.69
N ALA A 95 8.47 1.15 10.42
CA ALA A 95 7.78 0.01 9.81
C ALA A 95 8.58 -1.29 9.84
N ILE A 96 9.91 -1.18 9.78
CA ILE A 96 10.84 -2.31 9.89
C ILE A 96 10.79 -2.96 11.29
N GLN A 97 10.61 -2.16 12.34
CA GLN A 97 10.51 -2.66 13.72
C GLN A 97 9.18 -3.40 13.92
N HIS A 98 8.08 -2.84 13.40
CA HIS A 98 6.76 -3.48 13.43
C HIS A 98 6.72 -4.81 12.65
N ARG A 99 7.43 -4.90 11.52
CA ARG A 99 7.53 -6.16 10.74
C ARG A 99 8.09 -7.34 11.55
N ASN A 100 9.01 -7.10 12.49
CA ASN A 100 9.71 -8.18 13.17
C ASN A 100 8.95 -8.79 14.36
N THR A 101 7.75 -8.28 14.68
CA THR A 101 6.99 -8.74 15.85
C THR A 101 5.91 -9.78 15.53
N SER A 102 5.56 -9.99 14.26
CA SER A 102 4.45 -10.88 13.88
C SER A 102 4.82 -12.36 14.01
N ARG A 103 4.08 -13.11 14.83
CA ARG A 103 4.30 -14.55 15.08
C ARG A 103 3.19 -15.43 14.54
N THR A 104 2.00 -14.87 14.38
CA THR A 104 0.81 -15.52 13.87
C THR A 104 0.36 -14.86 12.57
N VAL A 105 -0.49 -15.54 11.79
CA VAL A 105 -1.13 -14.90 10.63
C VAL A 105 -1.95 -13.70 11.07
N PHE A 106 -2.60 -13.80 12.23
CA PHE A 106 -3.35 -12.69 12.79
C PHE A 106 -2.48 -11.43 12.97
N ASP A 107 -1.28 -11.56 13.53
CA ASP A 107 -0.35 -10.44 13.70
C ASP A 107 0.03 -9.80 12.35
N VAL A 108 0.19 -10.63 11.30
CA VAL A 108 0.50 -10.16 9.95
C VAL A 108 -0.66 -9.37 9.37
N LEU A 109 -1.89 -9.86 9.56
CA LEU A 109 -3.09 -9.17 9.10
C LEU A 109 -3.22 -7.82 9.81
N GLU A 110 -3.02 -7.74 11.13
CA GLU A 110 -3.04 -6.47 11.86
C GLU A 110 -1.90 -5.55 11.45
N TYR A 111 -0.71 -6.07 11.14
CA TYR A 111 0.38 -5.29 10.57
C TYR A 111 0.01 -4.71 9.19
N VAL A 112 -0.58 -5.52 8.31
CA VAL A 112 -1.06 -5.07 6.99
C VAL A 112 -2.14 -4.00 7.16
N ARG A 113 -3.13 -4.20 8.03
CA ARG A 113 -4.17 -3.20 8.37
C ARG A 113 -3.55 -1.88 8.81
N TRP A 114 -2.57 -1.95 9.71
CA TRP A 114 -1.85 -0.77 10.17
C TRP A 114 -1.15 -0.06 9.00
N VAL A 115 -0.40 -0.79 8.16
CA VAL A 115 0.23 -0.23 6.95
C VAL A 115 -0.80 0.45 6.05
N LEU A 116 -1.90 -0.25 5.74
CA LEU A 116 -2.99 0.26 4.90
C LEU A 116 -3.57 1.55 5.46
N SER A 117 -3.77 1.65 6.79
CA SER A 117 -4.23 2.87 7.45
C SER A 117 -3.27 4.05 7.27
N GLN A 118 -1.95 3.80 7.33
CA GLN A 118 -0.95 4.84 7.13
C GLN A 118 -0.93 5.33 5.68
N ILE A 119 -1.04 4.41 4.71
CA ILE A 119 -1.10 4.77 3.29
C ILE A 119 -2.39 5.55 3.01
N LEU A 120 -3.54 5.09 3.51
CA LEU A 120 -4.84 5.74 3.30
C LEU A 120 -4.83 7.17 3.83
N ALA A 121 -4.30 7.39 5.03
CA ALA A 121 -4.20 8.74 5.60
C ALA A 121 -3.42 9.70 4.69
N VAL A 122 -2.28 9.24 4.16
CA VAL A 122 -1.45 10.04 3.24
C VAL A 122 -2.17 10.30 1.91
N VAL A 123 -2.78 9.25 1.34
CA VAL A 123 -3.48 9.32 0.05
C VAL A 123 -4.68 10.26 0.13
N CYS A 124 -5.52 10.14 1.16
CA CYS A 124 -6.66 11.05 1.38
C CYS A 124 -6.19 12.50 1.57
N THR A 125 -5.10 12.71 2.32
CA THR A 125 -4.54 14.06 2.52
C THR A 125 -4.22 14.75 1.19
N TYR A 126 -3.60 14.03 0.23
CA TYR A 126 -3.23 14.61 -1.06
C TYR A 126 -4.37 14.62 -2.09
N ARG A 127 -5.29 13.66 -2.03
CA ARG A 127 -6.52 13.67 -2.81
C ARG A 127 -7.34 14.93 -2.52
N ASP A 128 -7.53 15.23 -1.23
CA ASP A 128 -8.40 16.30 -0.76
C ASP A 128 -7.74 17.69 -0.85
N ARG A 129 -6.41 17.75 -1.01
CA ARG A 129 -5.65 19.01 -1.14
C ARG A 129 -5.98 19.72 -2.46
N THR A 130 -6.33 21.01 -2.39
CA THR A 130 -6.58 21.86 -3.56
C THR A 130 -5.94 23.24 -3.39
N PRO A 131 -5.00 23.66 -4.25
CA PRO A 131 -4.42 22.90 -5.36
C PRO A 131 -3.44 21.82 -4.86
N LEU A 132 -3.37 20.69 -5.56
CA LEU A 132 -2.28 19.73 -5.38
C LEU A 132 -1.08 20.21 -6.19
N VAL A 133 0.03 20.51 -5.53
CA VAL A 133 1.24 21.06 -6.15
C VAL A 133 2.48 20.32 -5.67
N LEU A 134 3.47 20.19 -6.55
CA LEU A 134 4.77 19.61 -6.20
C LEU A 134 5.55 20.58 -5.31
N PHE A 135 6.22 20.03 -4.30
CA PHE A 135 7.07 20.80 -3.42
C PHE A 135 8.33 21.28 -4.18
N PRO A 136 8.70 22.57 -4.11
CA PRO A 136 9.94 23.06 -4.71
C PRO A 136 11.16 22.31 -4.15
N GLY A 137 11.95 21.67 -5.02
CA GLY A 137 13.09 20.85 -4.59
C GLY A 137 12.70 19.51 -3.93
N GLY A 138 11.43 19.10 -4.04
CA GLY A 138 10.96 17.78 -3.62
C GLY A 138 11.54 16.64 -4.45
N GLN A 139 11.15 15.42 -4.12
CA GLN A 139 11.53 14.23 -4.88
C GLN A 139 11.09 14.37 -6.35
N LYS A 140 11.91 13.92 -7.31
CA LYS A 140 11.58 14.03 -8.75
C LYS A 140 11.36 12.70 -9.46
N LYS A 141 12.09 11.65 -9.08
CA LYS A 141 12.02 10.32 -9.72
C LYS A 141 11.46 9.28 -8.74
N PRO A 142 10.74 8.23 -9.19
CA PRO A 142 10.26 8.00 -10.56
C PRO A 142 9.09 8.92 -10.99
N GLY A 143 8.62 9.82 -10.13
CA GLY A 143 7.55 10.78 -10.40
C GLY A 143 6.24 10.33 -9.72
N PRO A 144 5.36 11.26 -9.33
CA PRO A 144 4.16 10.96 -8.54
C PRO A 144 3.19 10.00 -9.24
N MET A 145 2.97 10.14 -10.56
CA MET A 145 2.12 9.22 -11.32
C MET A 145 2.67 7.80 -11.31
N ARG A 146 3.96 7.66 -11.66
CA ARG A 146 4.61 6.34 -11.69
C ARG A 146 4.61 5.69 -10.30
N THR A 147 4.84 6.47 -9.25
CA THR A 147 4.70 6.01 -7.87
C THR A 147 3.29 5.55 -7.55
N ALA A 148 2.24 6.26 -8.00
CA ALA A 148 0.87 5.84 -7.79
C ALA A 148 0.53 4.52 -8.50
N GLN A 149 0.95 4.36 -9.75
CA GLN A 149 0.78 3.11 -10.50
C GLN A 149 1.50 1.93 -9.81
N LEU A 150 2.75 2.14 -9.36
CA LEU A 150 3.52 1.13 -8.63
C LEU A 150 2.87 0.79 -7.29
N CYS A 151 2.32 1.80 -6.59
CA CYS A 151 1.60 1.61 -5.34
C CYS A 151 0.40 0.68 -5.54
N ARG A 152 -0.43 0.93 -6.55
CA ARG A 152 -1.57 0.06 -6.90
C ARG A 152 -1.15 -1.37 -7.22
N GLY A 153 -0.08 -1.53 -8.01
CA GLY A 153 0.48 -2.85 -8.31
C GLY A 153 0.95 -3.59 -7.05
N HIS A 154 1.60 -2.89 -6.12
CA HIS A 154 2.01 -3.46 -4.83
C HIS A 154 0.82 -3.82 -3.94
N LEU A 155 -0.21 -2.97 -3.89
CA LEU A 155 -1.43 -3.24 -3.12
C LEU A 155 -2.17 -4.47 -3.68
N SER A 156 -2.29 -4.61 -5.00
CA SER A 156 -2.94 -5.77 -5.62
C SER A 156 -2.20 -7.07 -5.29
N ARG A 157 -0.86 -7.04 -5.42
CA ARG A 157 -0.02 -8.16 -5.03
C ARG A 157 -0.14 -8.49 -3.55
N LEU A 158 -0.14 -7.46 -2.69
CA LEU A 158 -0.28 -7.62 -1.25
C LEU A 158 -1.62 -8.28 -0.91
N ASP A 159 -2.71 -7.85 -1.56
CA ASP A 159 -4.04 -8.40 -1.33
C ASP A 159 -4.11 -9.90 -1.68
N THR A 160 -3.59 -10.28 -2.86
CA THR A 160 -3.47 -11.69 -3.25
C THR A 160 -2.66 -12.51 -2.22
N MET A 161 -1.58 -11.94 -1.71
CA MET A 161 -0.73 -12.62 -0.73
C MET A 161 -1.42 -12.78 0.63
N VAL A 162 -2.17 -11.76 1.06
CA VAL A 162 -2.99 -11.80 2.28
C VAL A 162 -4.04 -12.90 2.17
N GLY A 163 -4.78 -12.95 1.05
CA GLY A 163 -5.77 -14.00 0.79
C GLY A 163 -5.15 -15.40 0.82
N ALA A 164 -4.02 -15.59 0.13
CA ALA A 164 -3.32 -16.87 0.10
C ALA A 164 -2.82 -17.30 1.49
N LEU A 165 -2.24 -16.37 2.27
CA LEU A 165 -1.75 -16.63 3.62
C LEU A 165 -2.90 -16.99 4.57
N ALA A 166 -4.01 -16.26 4.49
CA ALA A 166 -5.22 -16.53 5.27
C ALA A 166 -5.82 -17.89 4.91
N TYR A 167 -5.95 -18.20 3.62
CA TYR A 167 -6.49 -19.48 3.14
C TYR A 167 -5.67 -20.68 3.63
N ARG A 168 -4.35 -20.63 3.46
CA ARG A 168 -3.45 -21.73 3.88
C ARG A 168 -3.40 -21.94 5.39
N SER A 169 -3.72 -20.89 6.14
CA SER A 169 -3.67 -20.90 7.61
C SER A 169 -5.05 -21.09 8.25
N ALA A 170 -6.10 -21.18 7.42
CA ALA A 170 -7.46 -21.39 7.85
C ALA A 170 -7.59 -22.74 8.60
N PRO A 171 -8.27 -22.76 9.75
CA PRO A 171 -8.35 -23.94 10.62
C PRO A 171 -9.22 -25.08 10.07
N ASN A 172 -10.18 -24.77 9.20
CA ASN A 172 -11.22 -25.68 8.70
C ASN A 172 -11.74 -25.18 7.34
N ASP A 173 -12.59 -25.98 6.69
CA ASP A 173 -13.06 -25.68 5.34
C ASP A 173 -14.08 -24.53 5.28
N GLU A 174 -14.85 -24.31 6.36
CA GLU A 174 -15.72 -23.14 6.48
C GLU A 174 -14.90 -21.83 6.44
N ALA A 175 -13.79 -21.78 7.18
CA ALA A 175 -12.89 -20.64 7.18
C ALA A 175 -12.23 -20.44 5.80
N LYS A 176 -11.85 -21.53 5.13
CA LYS A 176 -11.33 -21.47 3.75
C LYS A 176 -12.38 -20.90 2.79
N ALA A 177 -13.61 -21.40 2.83
CA ALA A 177 -14.71 -20.93 1.98
C ALA A 177 -14.96 -19.43 2.17
N ARG A 178 -14.90 -18.93 3.40
CA ARG A 178 -15.00 -17.49 3.68
C ARG A 178 -13.87 -16.66 3.11
N VAL A 179 -12.63 -17.19 3.14
CA VAL A 179 -11.50 -16.52 2.50
C VAL A 179 -11.70 -16.50 0.98
N LEU A 180 -12.09 -17.62 0.37
CA LEU A 180 -12.36 -17.70 -1.06
C LEU A 180 -13.47 -16.74 -1.50
N GLN A 181 -14.58 -16.65 -0.76
CA GLN A 181 -15.67 -15.70 -1.07
C GLN A 181 -15.21 -14.24 -1.15
N ARG A 182 -14.08 -13.88 -0.52
CA ARG A 182 -13.54 -12.51 -0.51
C ARG A 182 -12.38 -12.29 -1.46
N TYR A 183 -11.65 -13.34 -1.81
CA TYR A 183 -10.38 -13.27 -2.54
C TYR A 183 -10.40 -14.01 -3.88
N GLU A 184 -11.48 -14.72 -4.22
CA GLU A 184 -11.74 -15.18 -5.59
C GLU A 184 -12.44 -14.09 -6.41
N PRO A 185 -12.00 -13.83 -7.66
CA PRO A 185 -12.62 -12.88 -8.57
C PRO A 185 -13.99 -13.32 -9.11
#